data_AF-A0A9D9YK69-F1
#
_entry.id   AF-A0A9D9YK69-F1
#
_cell.length_a   1.000
_cell.length_b   1.000
_cell.length_c   1.000
_cell.angle_alpha   90.00
_cell.angle_beta   90.00
_cell.angle_gamma   90.00
#
_symmetry.space_group_name_H-M   'P 1'
#
loop_
_entity.id
_entity.type
_entity.pdbx_description
1 polymer ?
#
loop_
_entity_poly.entity_id
_entity_poly.type
_entity_poly.pdbx_seq_one_letter_code
_entity_poly.pdbx_strand_id
1 'polypeptide(L)' 'MTSSASPLASAALSAPETPAQAQGQFVHYPDSPFALYQPYPPAGDQPTAIGELVEGVRDGEVYQTLLG' A
#
# COMPACT_ATOMS: atom_id res chain seq x y z
N MET A 1 -27.55 -43.91 -2.37
CA MET A 1 -26.27 -43.39 -2.87
C MET A 1 -26.44 -41.89 -3.09
N THR A 2 -25.71 -41.12 -2.27
CA THR A 2 -25.43 -39.68 -2.26
C THR A 2 -26.50 -38.64 -2.64
N SER A 3 -26.83 -37.83 -1.63
CA SER A 3 -27.46 -36.51 -1.74
C SER A 3 -26.56 -35.56 -2.52
N SER A 4 -27.10 -34.86 -3.52
CA SER A 4 -26.39 -33.81 -4.26
C SER A 4 -26.80 -32.45 -3.69
N ALA A 5 -26.04 -31.98 -2.70
CA ALA A 5 -26.14 -30.60 -2.24
C ALA A 5 -25.26 -29.73 -3.15
N SER A 6 -25.91 -28.93 -4.01
CA SER A 6 -25.25 -27.82 -4.69
C SER A 6 -24.66 -26.86 -3.66
N PRO A 7 -23.39 -26.45 -3.74
CA PRO A 7 -22.99 -25.21 -3.11
C PRO A 7 -23.46 -24.08 -4.01
N LEU A 8 -24.30 -23.21 -3.44
CA LEU A 8 -24.58 -21.87 -3.95
C LEU A 8 -23.25 -21.25 -4.39
N ALA A 9 -23.14 -20.90 -5.67
CA ALA A 9 -22.02 -20.14 -6.21
C ALA A 9 -21.86 -18.89 -5.36
N SER A 10 -20.80 -18.87 -4.53
CA SER A 10 -20.38 -17.68 -3.80
C SER A 10 -20.25 -16.56 -4.81
N ALA A 11 -21.04 -15.50 -4.59
CA ALA A 11 -21.02 -14.28 -5.37
C ALA A 11 -19.57 -13.90 -5.67
N ALA A 12 -19.23 -13.93 -6.96
CA ALA A 12 -18.01 -13.35 -7.45
C ALA A 12 -18.05 -11.86 -7.08
N LEU A 13 -17.46 -11.51 -5.94
CA LEU A 13 -17.07 -10.15 -5.66
C LEU A 13 -16.14 -9.77 -6.80
N SER A 14 -16.63 -8.91 -7.69
CA SER A 14 -15.85 -8.21 -8.70
C SER A 14 -14.63 -7.63 -8.00
N ALA A 15 -13.48 -8.26 -8.20
CA ALA A 15 -12.20 -7.71 -7.80
C ALA A 15 -12.03 -6.37 -8.53
N PRO A 16 -11.68 -5.27 -7.84
CA PRO A 16 -11.36 -4.04 -8.53
C PRO A 16 -10.15 -4.31 -9.45
N GLU A 17 -10.24 -3.78 -10.67
CA GLU A 17 -9.29 -3.93 -11.77
C GLU A 17 -7.83 -4.01 -11.31
N THR A 18 -7.19 -5.15 -11.55
CA THR A 18 -5.76 -5.36 -11.35
C THR A 18 -4.98 -4.47 -12.32
N PRO A 19 -4.23 -3.44 -11.86
CA PRO A 19 -3.21 -2.82 -12.70
C PRO A 19 -2.12 -3.87 -12.92
N ALA A 20 -1.77 -4.12 -14.17
CA ALA A 20 -0.81 -5.12 -14.59
C ALA A 20 0.47 -5.15 -13.73
N GLN A 21 0.63 -6.24 -12.98
CA GLN A 21 1.87 -6.84 -12.48
C GLN A 21 3.11 -5.93 -12.43
N ALA A 22 3.05 -4.85 -11.66
CA ALA A 22 4.26 -4.22 -11.19
C ALA A 22 4.89 -5.16 -10.15
N GLN A 23 5.97 -5.84 -10.51
CA GLN A 23 6.74 -6.71 -9.60
C GLN A 23 7.38 -5.83 -8.53
N GLY A 24 6.60 -5.41 -7.55
CA GLY A 24 7.05 -4.49 -6.52
C GLY A 24 7.97 -5.17 -5.52
N GLN A 25 8.89 -4.40 -4.97
CA GLN A 25 9.77 -4.86 -3.90
C GLN A 25 9.16 -4.48 -2.54
N PHE A 26 9.21 -5.40 -1.58
CA PHE A 26 8.97 -5.06 -0.18
C PHE A 26 10.25 -4.55 0.45
N VAL A 27 10.23 -3.32 0.94
CA VAL A 27 11.33 -2.66 1.63
C VAL A 27 11.01 -2.62 3.13
N HIS A 28 11.97 -3.04 3.95
CA HIS A 28 11.89 -2.97 5.41
C HIS A 28 12.93 -1.98 5.92
N TYR A 29 12.57 -1.21 6.95
CA TYR A 29 13.47 -0.27 7.61
C TYR A 29 13.78 -0.79 9.03
N PRO A 30 15.03 -0.65 9.51
CA PRO A 30 15.52 -1.34 10.73
C PRO A 30 14.81 -0.99 12.05
N ASP A 31 13.90 -0.02 12.08
CA ASP A 31 13.14 0.38 13.27
C ASP A 31 11.64 0.55 12.99
N SER A 32 11.15 -0.07 11.90
CA SER A 32 9.76 0.03 11.48
C SER A 32 9.07 -1.33 11.47
N PRO A 33 7.88 -1.46 12.08
CA PRO A 33 7.06 -2.67 11.94
C PRO A 33 6.38 -2.76 10.56
N PHE A 34 6.47 -1.71 9.73
CA PHE A 34 5.79 -1.64 8.43
C PHE A 34 6.70 -2.11 7.30
N ALA A 35 6.12 -2.86 6.36
CA ALA A 35 6.74 -3.24 5.09
C ALA A 35 6.23 -2.32 3.97
N LEU A 36 7.12 -1.61 3.30
CA LEU A 36 6.77 -0.72 2.20
C LEU A 36 6.77 -1.50 0.89
N TYR A 37 5.60 -1.66 0.26
CA TYR A 37 5.51 -2.25 -1.08
C TYR A 37 5.75 -1.17 -2.13
N GLN A 38 6.82 -1.31 -2.92
CA GLN A 38 7.22 -0.37 -3.97
C GLN A 38 7.05 -0.99 -5.37
N PRO A 39 5.83 -1.00 -5.94
CA PRO A 39 5.57 -1.46 -7.31
C PRO A 39 6.08 -0.48 -8.38
N TYR A 40 6.17 0.81 -8.06
CA TYR A 40 6.60 1.85 -8.98
C TYR A 40 7.87 2.52 -8.45
N PRO A 41 8.78 2.95 -9.33
CA PRO A 41 9.92 3.74 -8.91
C PRO A 41 9.44 5.05 -8.25
N PRO A 42 10.16 5.55 -7.24
CA PRO A 42 9.86 6.84 -6.64
C PRO A 42 9.91 7.92 -7.72
N ALA A 43 8.81 8.66 -7.88
CA ALA A 43 8.65 9.66 -8.93
C ALA A 43 8.61 11.07 -8.35
N GLY A 44 9.20 12.03 -9.07
CA GLY A 44 9.21 13.45 -8.69
C GLY A 44 9.92 13.71 -7.37
N ASP A 45 9.35 14.61 -6.55
CA ASP A 45 9.89 15.05 -5.27
C ASP A 45 9.42 14.20 -4.07
N GLN A 46 8.89 13.00 -4.30
CA GLN A 46 8.48 12.08 -3.23
C GLN A 46 9.54 11.88 -2.13
N PRO A 47 10.84 11.66 -2.45
CA PRO A 47 11.86 11.47 -1.42
C PRO A 47 12.00 12.70 -0.51
N THR A 48 11.92 13.89 -1.10
CA THR A 48 12.00 15.18 -0.39
C THR A 48 10.79 15.37 0.52
N ALA A 49 9.58 15.16 -0.02
CA ALA A 49 8.34 15.30 0.75
C ALA A 49 8.25 14.30 1.92
N ILE A 50 8.71 13.07 1.74
CA ILE A 50 8.81 12.08 2.83
C ILE A 50 9.75 12.58 3.92
N GLY A 51 10.90 13.15 3.55
CA GLY A 51 11.84 13.73 4.51
C GLY A 51 11.22 14.84 5.35
N GLU A 52 10.54 15.80 4.72
CA GLU A 52 9.90 16.93 5.41
C GLU A 52 8.77 16.48 6.34
N LEU A 53 7.97 15.49 5.93
CA LEU A 53 6.93 14.92 6.79
C LEU A 53 7.52 14.17 7.99
N VAL A 54 8.59 13.40 7.80
CA VAL A 54 9.23 12.65 8.89
C VAL A 54 9.85 13.59 9.92
N GLU A 55 10.51 14.65 9.46
CA GLU A 55 11.07 15.66 10.37
C GLU A 55 9.96 16.42 11.11
N GLY A 56 8.89 16.87 10.43
CA GLY A 56 7.76 17.51 11.12
C GLY A 56 7.10 16.60 12.16
N VAL A 57 6.95 15.30 11.87
CA VAL A 57 6.43 14.32 12.84
C VAL A 57 7.37 14.15 14.04
N ARG A 58 8.70 14.19 13.82
CA ARG A 58 9.70 14.12 14.90
C ARG A 58 9.75 15.38 15.76
N ASP A 59 9.54 16.53 15.14
CA ASP A 59 9.51 17.85 15.79
C ASP A 59 8.21 18.09 16.57
N GLY A 60 7.22 17.20 16.41
CA GLY A 60 5.94 17.27 17.12
C GLY A 60 4.91 18.17 16.45
N GLU A 61 5.10 18.49 15.17
CA GLU A 61 4.12 19.24 14.38
C GLU A 61 2.82 18.45 14.23
N VAL A 62 1.72 19.07 14.65
CA VAL A 62 0.39 18.43 14.65
C VAL A 62 -0.29 18.58 13.27
N TYR A 63 0.14 19.54 12.46
CA TYR A 63 -0.48 19.87 11.18
C TYR A 63 0.57 20.00 10.07
N GLN A 64 0.68 18.98 9.23
CA GLN A 64 1.52 19.02 8.03
C GLN A 64 0.63 19.04 6.78
N THR A 65 0.95 19.92 5.82
CA THR A 65 0.28 19.98 4.52
C THR A 65 1.25 19.50 3.44
N LEU A 66 0.93 18.38 2.80
CA LEU A 66 1.69 17.89 1.66
C LEU A 66 1.07 18.47 0.37
N LEU A 67 1.80 19.37 -0.28
CA LEU A 67 1.46 19.88 -1.61
C LEU A 67 2.25 19.02 -2.62
N GLY A 68 1.58 18.02 -3.19
CA GLY A 68 2.17 17.08 -4.15
C GLY A 68 2.35 17.65 -5.55
#